data_AF-A0A7W1HKQ9-F1
#
_entry.id   AF-A0A7W1HKQ9-F1
#
_cell.length_a   1.000
_cell.length_b   1.000
_cell.length_c   1.000
_cell.angle_alpha   90.00
_cell.angle_beta   90.00
_cell.angle_gamma   90.00
#
_symmetry.space_group_name_H-M   'P 1'
#
loop_
_entity.id
_entity.type
_entity.pdbx_description
1 polymer ?
#
loop_
_entity_poly.entity_id
_entity_poly.type
_entity_poly.pdbx_seq_one_letter_code
_entity_poly.pdbx_strand_id
1 'polypeptide(L)'
;LADSHDPIKRERGRRGLDILNQLQQSREIDLTIHDSGLDESDLQVDTRLVRVAQVLQARLLTNDQSLGKVARLQQVPVLNLSDLAHALRPIVVAGDELELNLVKEGRDHHQAVGYLADGTMIVVNQGRPHIGRVATVVVSSALQTGGGRLIFAELKENARVRAALQVL
;
A
#
# COMPACT_ATOMS: atom_id res chain seq x y z
N LEU A 1 12.47 24.48 5.53
CA LEU A 1 12.74 23.19 4.82
C LEU A 1 13.30 23.43 3.43
N ALA A 2 12.64 24.24 2.59
CA ALA A 2 13.13 24.58 1.25
C ALA A 2 14.45 25.39 1.23
N ASP A 3 14.82 26.04 2.34
CA ASP A 3 16.12 26.73 2.51
C ASP A 3 17.05 26.00 3.48
N SER A 4 16.83 24.70 3.71
CA SER A 4 17.67 23.93 4.62
C SER A 4 19.09 23.80 4.08
N HIS A 5 20.09 23.85 4.96
CA HIS A 5 21.49 23.55 4.62
C HIS A 5 21.67 22.07 4.24
N ASP A 6 20.82 21.19 4.78
CA ASP A 6 20.75 19.77 4.44
C ASP A 6 20.17 19.59 3.02
N PRO A 7 20.95 19.04 2.06
CA PRO A 7 20.51 18.86 0.67
C PRO A 7 19.23 18.05 0.52
N ILE A 8 19.03 17.00 1.34
CA ILE A 8 17.87 16.11 1.24
C ILE A 8 16.62 16.86 1.72
N LYS A 9 16.72 17.57 2.85
CA LYS A 9 15.60 18.37 3.37
C LYS A 9 15.26 19.53 2.44
N ARG A 10 16.27 20.15 1.84
CA ARG A 10 16.12 21.22 0.86
C ARG A 10 15.33 20.76 -0.36
N GLU A 11 15.74 19.64 -0.97
CA GLU A 11 15.08 19.06 -2.14
C GLU A 11 13.63 18.68 -1.84
N ARG A 12 13.38 18.03 -0.69
CA ARG A 12 12.01 17.71 -0.24
C ARG A 12 11.15 18.96 -0.04
N GLY A 13 11.74 20.01 0.53
CA GLY A 13 11.07 21.30 0.74
C GLY A 13 10.68 21.96 -0.58
N ARG A 14 11.59 22.01 -1.56
CA ARG A 14 11.32 22.55 -2.90
C ARG A 14 10.20 21.78 -3.60
N ARG A 15 10.29 20.44 -3.60
CA ARG A 15 9.24 19.59 -4.15
C ARG A 15 7.87 19.82 -3.51
N GLY A 16 7.83 20.05 -2.19
CA GLY A 16 6.59 20.40 -1.49
C GLY A 16 5.98 21.71 -1.98
N LEU A 17 6.80 22.74 -2.17
CA LEU A 17 6.37 24.03 -2.72
C LEU A 17 5.89 23.90 -4.17
N ASP A 18 6.57 23.12 -5.00
CA ASP A 18 6.17 22.88 -6.38
C ASP A 18 4.78 22.22 -6.46
N ILE A 19 4.51 21.24 -5.58
CA ILE A 19 3.19 20.60 -5.48
C ILE A 19 2.13 21.60 -5.01
N LEU A 20 2.43 22.45 -4.02
CA LEU A 20 1.48 23.48 -3.56
C LEU A 20 1.14 24.46 -4.70
N ASN A 21 2.12 24.88 -5.49
CA ASN A 21 1.88 25.73 -6.66
C ASN A 21 0.99 25.04 -7.70
N GLN A 22 1.19 23.74 -7.95
CA GLN A 22 0.32 22.96 -8.83
C GLN A 22 -1.11 22.87 -8.29
N LEU A 23 -1.27 22.64 -6.98
CA LEU A 23 -2.57 22.60 -6.33
C LEU A 23 -3.30 23.95 -6.43
N GLN A 24 -2.59 25.07 -6.26
CA GLN A 24 -3.16 26.41 -6.44
C GLN A 24 -3.66 26.69 -7.86
N GLN A 25 -3.05 26.08 -8.86
CA GLN A 25 -3.42 26.25 -10.28
C GLN A 25 -4.51 25.27 -10.73
N SER A 26 -4.84 24.27 -9.91
CA SER A 26 -5.85 23.27 -10.23
C SER A 26 -7.24 23.89 -10.22
N ARG A 27 -8.07 23.52 -11.21
CA ARG A 27 -9.50 23.90 -11.24
C ARG A 27 -10.39 22.95 -10.45
N GLU A 28 -9.86 21.81 -10.04
CA GLU A 28 -10.59 20.73 -9.36
C GLU A 28 -10.42 20.78 -7.84
N ILE A 29 -9.43 21.55 -7.36
CA ILE A 29 -9.05 21.61 -5.94
C ILE A 29 -9.12 23.07 -5.49
N ASP A 30 -9.96 23.33 -4.50
CA ASP A 30 -9.94 24.61 -3.80
C ASP A 30 -8.86 24.56 -2.71
N LEU A 31 -7.83 25.41 -2.86
CA LEU A 31 -6.72 25.50 -1.91
C LEU A 31 -6.78 26.84 -1.18
N THR A 32 -6.98 26.76 0.13
CA THR A 32 -6.87 27.91 1.04
C THR A 32 -5.70 27.71 2.00
N ILE A 33 -4.86 28.74 2.15
CA ILE A 33 -3.87 28.80 3.22
C ILE A 33 -4.57 29.30 4.47
N HIS A 34 -4.78 28.42 5.45
CA HIS A 34 -5.42 28.77 6.70
C HIS A 34 -4.41 29.37 7.66
N ASP A 35 -4.55 30.66 7.94
CA ASP A 35 -3.93 31.30 9.10
C ASP A 35 -4.90 31.16 10.28
N SER A 36 -4.52 30.36 11.28
CA SER A 36 -5.40 30.06 12.40
C SER A 36 -5.60 31.28 13.31
N GLY A 37 -4.72 32.30 13.25
CA GLY A 37 -4.76 33.48 14.11
C GLY A 37 -4.67 33.17 15.62
N LEU A 38 -4.47 31.89 15.97
CA LEU A 38 -4.28 31.41 17.33
C LEU A 38 -2.80 31.60 17.67
N ASP A 39 -2.50 32.15 18.84
CA ASP A 39 -1.14 32.30 19.36
C ASP A 39 -0.61 30.92 19.82
N GLU A 40 -0.34 30.06 18.84
CA GLU A 40 0.11 28.69 19.01
C GLU A 40 1.59 28.54 18.66
N SER A 41 2.36 29.63 18.64
CA SER A 41 3.79 29.61 18.35
C SER A 41 4.55 28.60 19.22
N ASP A 42 4.11 28.48 20.48
CA ASP A 42 4.73 27.68 21.53
C ASP A 42 4.27 26.22 21.51
N LEU A 43 3.21 25.89 20.76
CA LEU A 43 2.73 24.52 20.63
C LEU A 43 3.61 23.73 19.67
N GLN A 44 3.76 22.44 19.94
CA GLN A 44 4.36 21.53 18.96
C GLN A 44 3.51 21.49 17.68
N VAL A 45 4.16 21.37 16.53
CA VAL A 45 3.51 21.38 15.21
C VAL A 45 2.38 20.35 15.13
N ASP A 46 2.62 19.14 15.64
CA ASP A 46 1.63 18.06 15.67
C ASP A 46 0.35 18.46 16.40
N THR A 47 0.48 19.09 17.57
CA THR A 47 -0.65 19.60 18.36
C THR A 47 -1.44 20.64 17.57
N ARG A 48 -0.75 21.57 16.90
CA ARG A 48 -1.38 22.60 16.06
C ARG A 48 -2.18 21.97 14.91
N LEU A 49 -1.58 21.02 14.19
CA LEU A 49 -2.24 20.35 13.06
C LEU A 49 -3.52 19.62 13.51
N VAL A 50 -3.47 18.91 14.63
CA VAL A 50 -4.65 18.23 15.18
C VAL A 50 -5.70 19.24 15.63
N ARG A 51 -5.28 20.32 16.30
CA ARG A 51 -6.20 21.36 16.79
C ARG A 51 -6.91 22.09 15.66
N VAL A 52 -6.18 22.52 14.64
CA VAL A 52 -6.75 23.16 13.45
C VAL A 52 -7.73 22.21 12.76
N ALA A 53 -7.39 20.94 12.60
CA ALA A 53 -8.30 19.95 12.02
C ALA A 53 -9.60 19.79 12.84
N GLN A 54 -9.53 19.83 14.19
CA GLN A 54 -10.72 19.82 15.04
C GLN A 54 -11.59 21.07 14.85
N VAL A 55 -10.98 22.25 14.88
CA VAL A 55 -11.69 23.55 14.75
C VAL A 55 -12.39 23.65 13.41
N LEU A 56 -11.73 23.22 12.33
CA LEU A 56 -12.28 23.21 10.99
C LEU A 56 -13.20 22.03 10.70
N GLN A 57 -13.35 21.09 11.64
CA GLN A 57 -14.01 19.78 11.43
C GLN A 57 -13.48 19.05 10.19
N ALA A 58 -12.18 19.22 9.92
CA ALA A 58 -11.50 18.70 8.75
C ALA A 58 -10.88 17.32 9.03
N ARG A 59 -10.53 16.62 7.94
CA ARG A 59 -9.77 15.38 8.00
C ARG A 59 -8.28 15.70 7.90
N LEU A 60 -7.45 15.04 8.69
CA LEU A 60 -6.00 15.18 8.59
C LEU A 60 -5.44 14.23 7.53
N LEU A 61 -4.85 14.78 6.48
CA LEU A 61 -4.07 14.02 5.48
C LEU A 61 -2.59 14.06 5.88
N THR A 62 -1.99 12.89 6.11
CA THR A 62 -0.57 12.81 6.51
C THR A 62 0.08 11.51 6.05
N ASN A 63 1.41 11.49 5.96
CA ASN A 63 2.19 10.25 5.85
C ASN A 63 2.83 9.84 7.19
N ASP A 64 2.75 10.69 8.22
CA ASP A 64 3.30 10.43 9.54
C ASP A 64 2.37 9.54 10.36
N GLN A 65 2.88 8.36 10.73
CA GLN A 65 2.11 7.38 11.48
C GLN A 65 1.89 7.78 12.95
N SER A 66 2.86 8.47 13.56
CA SER A 66 2.79 8.92 14.95
C SER A 66 1.76 10.03 15.10
N LEU A 67 1.84 11.05 14.24
CA LEU A 67 0.83 12.12 14.17
C LEU A 67 -0.56 11.53 13.88
N GLY A 68 -0.65 10.57 12.95
CA GLY A 68 -1.90 9.88 12.66
C GLY A 68 -2.51 9.17 13.88
N LYS A 69 -1.70 8.53 14.74
CA LYS A 69 -2.19 7.90 15.98
C LYS A 69 -2.70 8.94 16.98
N VAL A 70 -1.96 10.03 17.19
CA VAL A 70 -2.37 11.12 18.09
C VAL A 70 -3.68 11.76 17.62
N ALA A 71 -3.80 12.07 16.33
CA ALA A 71 -5.01 12.64 15.74
C ALA A 71 -6.24 11.74 15.93
N ARG A 72 -6.10 10.42 15.68
CA ARG A 72 -7.20 9.46 15.90
C ARG A 72 -7.62 9.37 17.37
N LEU A 73 -6.68 9.40 18.32
CA LEU A 73 -7.00 9.42 19.75
C LEU A 73 -7.84 10.66 20.11
N GLN A 74 -7.54 11.79 19.47
CA GLN A 74 -8.29 13.03 19.62
C GLN A 74 -9.53 13.15 18.71
N GLN A 75 -10.01 12.01 18.18
CA GLN A 75 -11.22 11.91 17.35
C GLN A 75 -11.16 12.73 16.04
N VAL A 76 -9.96 13.06 15.55
CA VAL A 76 -9.78 13.65 14.22
C VAL A 76 -9.69 12.53 13.18
N PRO A 77 -10.52 12.52 12.13
CA PRO A 77 -10.40 11.52 11.08
C PRO A 77 -9.09 11.70 10.31
N VAL A 78 -8.35 10.60 10.13
CA VAL A 78 -7.06 10.61 9.43
C VAL A 78 -7.14 9.83 8.13
N LEU A 79 -6.68 10.45 7.05
CA LEU A 79 -6.31 9.78 5.80
C LEU A 79 -4.79 9.65 5.76
N ASN A 80 -4.28 8.42 5.82
CA ASN A 80 -2.84 8.18 5.69
C ASN A 80 -2.54 7.66 4.28
N LEU A 81 -1.59 8.31 3.59
CA LEU A 81 -1.24 7.94 2.22
C LEU A 81 -0.64 6.53 2.11
N SER A 82 0.09 6.08 3.13
CA SER A 82 0.63 4.72 3.19
C SER A 82 -0.49 3.68 3.33
N ASP A 83 -1.50 3.98 4.15
CA ASP A 83 -2.68 3.11 4.32
C ASP A 83 -3.48 3.05 3.01
N LEU A 84 -3.65 4.18 2.33
CA LEU A 84 -4.31 4.25 1.02
C LEU A 84 -3.56 3.43 -0.04
N ALA A 85 -2.23 3.60 -0.14
CA ALA A 85 -1.41 2.83 -1.06
C ALA A 85 -1.48 1.32 -0.78
N HIS A 86 -1.61 0.93 0.49
CA HIS A 86 -1.82 -0.47 0.86
C HIS A 86 -3.21 -0.98 0.46
N ALA A 87 -4.26 -0.18 0.68
CA ALA A 87 -5.63 -0.51 0.33
C ALA A 87 -5.87 -0.63 -1.19
N LEU A 88 -5.07 0.06 -2.01
CA LEU A 88 -5.12 -0.03 -3.47
C LEU A 88 -4.35 -1.23 -4.03
N ARG A 89 -3.67 -2.03 -3.21
CA ARG A 89 -2.98 -3.23 -3.70
C ARG A 89 -4.01 -4.25 -4.19
N PRO A 90 -3.76 -4.93 -5.33
CA PRO A 90 -4.64 -5.99 -5.81
C PRO A 90 -4.89 -7.03 -4.70
N ILE A 91 -6.16 -7.24 -4.40
CA ILE A 91 -6.57 -8.26 -3.42
C ILE A 91 -6.70 -9.57 -4.16
N VAL A 92 -5.71 -10.44 -3.98
CA VAL A 92 -5.76 -11.82 -4.46
C VAL A 92 -6.32 -12.72 -3.35
N VAL A 93 -7.35 -13.50 -3.66
CA VAL A 93 -8.03 -14.42 -2.73
C VAL A 93 -8.09 -15.84 -3.26
N ALA A 94 -8.37 -16.80 -2.39
CA ALA A 94 -8.55 -18.20 -2.79
C ALA A 94 -9.68 -18.32 -3.82
N GLY A 95 -9.42 -19.07 -4.89
CA GLY A 95 -10.31 -19.21 -6.04
C GLY A 95 -9.98 -18.30 -7.22
N ASP A 96 -9.20 -17.23 -7.03
CA ASP A 96 -8.81 -16.35 -8.13
C ASP A 96 -7.95 -17.09 -9.14
N GLU A 97 -8.24 -16.86 -10.42
CA GLU A 97 -7.43 -17.33 -11.54
C GLU A 97 -6.46 -16.24 -11.98
N LEU A 98 -5.18 -16.59 -12.12
CA LEU A 98 -4.12 -15.66 -12.48
C LEU A 98 -3.24 -16.26 -13.57
N GLU A 99 -2.79 -15.44 -14.51
CA GLU A 99 -1.65 -15.78 -15.37
C GLU A 99 -0.35 -15.35 -14.67
N LEU A 100 0.55 -16.30 -14.45
CA LEU A 100 1.76 -16.09 -13.68
C LEU A 100 2.97 -16.62 -14.44
N ASN A 101 3.98 -15.78 -14.62
CA ASN A 101 5.28 -16.23 -15.10
C ASN A 101 6.05 -16.91 -13.96
N LEU A 102 6.38 -18.19 -14.14
CA LEU A 102 7.10 -18.98 -13.15
C LEU A 102 8.60 -18.82 -13.39
N VAL A 103 9.31 -18.20 -12.45
CA VAL A 103 10.68 -17.73 -12.70
C VAL A 103 11.75 -18.58 -12.02
N LYS A 104 11.41 -19.29 -10.95
CA LYS A 104 12.37 -20.10 -10.19
C LYS A 104 11.72 -21.23 -9.41
N GLU A 105 12.54 -22.14 -8.90
CA GLU A 105 12.12 -23.21 -7.99
C GLU A 105 11.64 -22.65 -6.64
N GLY A 106 10.62 -23.29 -6.07
CA GLY A 106 10.14 -23.00 -4.72
C GLY A 106 10.98 -23.67 -3.64
N ARG A 107 10.47 -23.66 -2.41
CA ARG A 107 11.15 -24.28 -1.27
C ARG A 107 11.16 -25.80 -1.41
N ASP A 108 10.03 -26.37 -1.80
CA ASP A 108 9.91 -27.80 -2.03
C ASP A 108 10.17 -28.12 -3.51
N HIS A 109 10.78 -29.28 -3.79
CA HIS A 109 11.23 -29.67 -5.13
C HIS A 109 10.12 -29.76 -6.20
N HIS A 110 8.85 -29.73 -5.82
CA HIS A 110 7.72 -29.74 -6.74
C HIS A 110 7.13 -28.35 -6.97
N GLN A 111 7.60 -27.33 -6.26
CA GLN A 111 7.08 -25.97 -6.32
C GLN A 111 7.83 -25.11 -7.35
N ALA A 112 7.12 -24.13 -7.88
CA ALA A 112 7.69 -22.99 -8.58
C ALA A 112 7.25 -21.68 -7.92
N VAL A 113 7.97 -20.60 -8.21
CA VAL A 113 7.66 -19.26 -7.70
C VAL A 113 7.49 -18.30 -8.86
N GLY A 114 6.42 -17.51 -8.79
CA GLY A 114 6.22 -16.31 -9.60
C GLY A 114 5.98 -15.09 -8.71
N TYR A 115 5.91 -13.93 -9.35
CA TYR A 115 5.71 -12.66 -8.67
C TYR A 115 4.61 -11.85 -9.35
N LEU A 116 3.80 -11.18 -8.55
CA LEU A 116 2.92 -10.11 -9.05
C LEU A 116 3.75 -8.86 -9.36
N ALA A 117 3.14 -7.91 -10.07
CA ALA A 117 3.78 -6.63 -10.43
C ALA A 117 4.23 -5.81 -9.21
N ASP A 118 3.59 -6.00 -8.05
CA ASP A 118 3.95 -5.34 -6.79
C ASP A 118 5.03 -6.08 -5.99
N GLY A 119 5.56 -7.19 -6.52
CA GLY A 119 6.57 -8.02 -5.88
C GLY A 119 6.02 -9.08 -4.94
N THR A 120 4.70 -9.22 -4.78
CA THR A 120 4.09 -10.28 -3.97
C THR A 120 4.49 -11.65 -4.53
N MET A 121 5.03 -12.49 -3.66
CA MET A 121 5.50 -13.83 -4.03
C MET A 121 4.33 -14.82 -4.06
N ILE A 122 4.20 -15.53 -5.18
CA ILE A 122 3.23 -16.61 -5.35
C ILE A 122 4.00 -17.93 -5.51
N VAL A 123 3.73 -18.89 -4.61
CA VAL A 123 4.25 -20.24 -4.66
C VAL A 123 3.21 -21.14 -5.32
N VAL A 124 3.59 -21.76 -6.44
CA VAL A 124 2.72 -22.63 -7.22
C VAL A 124 3.11 -24.08 -6.96
N ASN A 125 2.17 -24.82 -6.39
CA ASN A 125 2.31 -26.24 -6.14
C ASN A 125 2.30 -27.02 -7.47
N GLN A 126 3.15 -28.05 -7.55
CA GLN A 126 3.43 -28.82 -8.79
C GLN A 126 3.84 -27.96 -10.00
N GLY A 127 4.27 -26.70 -9.78
CA GLY A 127 4.60 -25.76 -10.84
C GLY A 127 5.99 -25.93 -11.45
N ARG A 128 6.88 -26.76 -10.87
CA ARG A 128 8.29 -26.88 -11.31
C ARG A 128 8.46 -27.17 -12.82
N PRO A 129 7.69 -28.07 -13.45
CA PRO A 129 7.81 -28.34 -14.89
C PRO A 129 7.50 -27.12 -15.78
N HIS A 130 6.87 -26.09 -15.23
CA HIS A 130 6.42 -24.90 -15.95
C HIS A 130 7.32 -23.68 -15.70
N ILE A 131 8.46 -23.84 -15.03
CA ILE A 131 9.44 -22.75 -14.86
C ILE A 131 9.94 -22.26 -16.23
N GLY A 132 10.06 -20.94 -16.37
CA GLY A 132 10.39 -20.24 -17.61
C GLY A 132 9.19 -19.97 -18.50
N ARG A 133 7.96 -20.30 -18.07
CA ARG A 133 6.72 -20.13 -18.84
C ARG A 133 5.67 -19.40 -18.03
N VAL A 134 4.73 -18.78 -18.75
CA VAL A 134 3.47 -18.27 -18.18
C VAL A 134 2.52 -19.46 -18.00
N ALA A 135 1.93 -19.59 -16.82
CA ALA A 135 0.95 -20.61 -16.50
C ALA A 135 -0.30 -19.98 -15.87
N THR A 136 -1.47 -20.54 -16.18
CA THR A 136 -2.71 -20.19 -15.47
C THR A 136 -2.81 -20.98 -14.18
N VAL A 137 -2.91 -20.27 -13.05
CA VAL A 137 -2.95 -20.83 -11.70
C VAL A 137 -4.21 -20.40 -10.98
N VAL A 138 -4.66 -21.23 -10.04
CA VAL A 138 -5.78 -20.94 -9.14
C VAL A 138 -5.21 -20.76 -7.74
N VAL A 139 -5.49 -19.63 -7.12
CA VAL A 139 -5.03 -19.33 -5.76
C VAL A 139 -5.72 -20.28 -4.78
N SER A 140 -4.92 -20.96 -3.96
CA SER A 140 -5.41 -21.92 -2.96
C SER A 140 -5.50 -21.29 -1.57
N SER A 141 -4.50 -20.50 -1.17
CA SER A 141 -4.50 -19.81 0.12
C SER A 141 -3.51 -18.64 0.14
N ALA A 142 -3.58 -17.81 1.18
CA ALA A 142 -2.60 -16.76 1.43
C ALA A 142 -2.19 -16.76 2.91
N LEU A 143 -0.90 -16.61 3.19
CA LEU A 143 -0.33 -16.51 4.53
C LEU A 143 0.36 -15.16 4.72
N GLN A 144 0.15 -14.54 5.88
CA GLN A 144 0.95 -13.39 6.30
C GLN A 144 2.23 -13.90 6.96
N THR A 145 3.37 -13.39 6.53
CA THR A 145 4.70 -13.69 7.09
C THR A 145 5.38 -12.41 7.56
N GLY A 146 6.45 -12.52 8.35
CA GLY A 146 7.25 -11.35 8.77
C GLY A 146 7.86 -10.56 7.61
N GLY A 147 8.01 -11.17 6.42
CA GLY A 147 8.52 -10.52 5.21
C GLY A 147 7.44 -10.01 4.25
N GLY A 148 6.15 -10.15 4.59
CA GLY A 148 5.03 -9.76 3.73
C GLY A 148 4.03 -10.89 3.51
N ARG A 149 3.22 -10.77 2.46
CA ARG A 149 2.17 -11.74 2.12
C ARG A 149 2.72 -12.79 1.15
N LEU A 150 2.59 -14.06 1.52
CA LEU A 150 2.93 -15.21 0.68
C LEU A 150 1.63 -15.84 0.18
N ILE A 151 1.50 -16.01 -1.14
CA ILE A 151 0.30 -16.59 -1.74
C ILE A 151 0.65 -17.99 -2.25
N PHE A 152 -0.25 -18.93 -2.05
CA PHE A 152 -0.14 -20.29 -2.57
C PHE A 152 -1.17 -20.49 -3.66
N ALA A 153 -0.77 -21.18 -4.73
CA ALA A 153 -1.63 -21.49 -5.86
C ALA A 153 -1.35 -22.90 -6.39
N GLU A 154 -2.28 -23.41 -7.18
CA GLU A 154 -2.19 -24.69 -7.90
C GLU A 154 -2.30 -24.40 -9.39
N LEU A 155 -1.71 -25.24 -10.25
CA LEU A 155 -1.99 -25.18 -11.68
C LEU A 155 -3.50 -25.39 -11.91
N LYS A 156 -4.11 -24.60 -12.80
CA LYS A 156 -5.56 -24.65 -13.06
C LYS A 156 -6.06 -26.04 -13.46
N GLU A 157 -5.27 -26.78 -14.23
CA GLU A 157 -5.56 -28.17 -14.62
C GLU A 157 -5.70 -29.08 -13.38
N ASN A 158 -4.80 -28.92 -12.40
CA ASN A 158 -4.79 -29.71 -11.17
C ASN A 158 -5.89 -29.28 -10.19
N ALA A 159 -6.20 -27.98 -10.13
CA ALA A 159 -7.29 -27.45 -9.32
C ALA A 159 -8.65 -28.04 -9.74
N ARG A 160 -8.89 -28.20 -11.05
CA ARG A 160 -10.10 -28.84 -11.59
C ARG A 160 -10.23 -30.31 -11.19
N VAL A 161 -9.13 -31.06 -11.23
CA VAL A 161 -9.11 -32.48 -10.84
C VAL A 161 -9.44 -32.66 -9.35
N ARG A 162 -8.89 -31.81 -8.48
CA ARG A 162 -9.21 -31.82 -7.04
C ARG A 162 -10.65 -31.48 -6.74
N ALA A 163 -11.21 -30.46 -7.41
CA ALA A 163 -12.62 -30.10 -7.25
C ALA A 163 -13.54 -31.26 -7.66
N ALA A 164 -13.22 -31.97 -8.75
CA ALA A 164 -14.00 -33.14 -9.19
C ALA A 164 -13.95 -34.31 -8.19
N LEU A 165 -12.81 -34.54 -7.53
CA LEU A 165 -12.65 -35.59 -6.52
C LEU A 165 -13.35 -35.31 -5.19
N GLN A 166 -13.66 -34.04 -4.87
CA GLN A 166 -14.38 -33.67 -3.64
C GLN A 166 -15.91 -33.78 -3.75
N VAL A 167 -16.44 -33.97 -4.96
CA VAL A 167 -17.88 -34.06 -5.24
C VAL A 167 -18.35 -35.53 -5.37
N LEU A 168 -17.41 -36.49 -5.31
CA LEU A 168 -17.65 -37.94 -5.28
C LEU A 168 -17.50 -38.47 -3.85
#